data_AF-A0A529MR91-F1
#
_entry.id   AF-A0A529MR91-F1
#
_cell.length_a   1.000
_cell.length_b   1.000
_cell.length_c   1.000
_cell.angle_alpha   90.00
_cell.angle_beta   90.00
_cell.angle_gamma   90.00
#
_symmetry.space_group_name_H-M   'P 1'
#
loop_
_entity.id
_entity.type
_entity.pdbx_description
1 polymer ?
#
loop_
_entity_poly.entity_id
_entity_poly.type
_entity_poly.pdbx_seq_one_letter_code
_entity_poly.pdbx_strand_id
1 'polypeptide(L)'
;DNTILRRIQRRMQVLQIDDPIAFYERLRDEPQQVDLLFQDLLIGVTSFFRDEHAFDVLERLVIPRLFENRKPDETIRVWVPGCATGEEAYSIAMLLKESAPRGAASPNLQIFATDIDERALEVARAGRY
;
A
#
# COMPACT_ATOMS: atom_id res chain seq x y z
N ASP A 1 22.71 8.06 -6.28
CA ASP A 1 21.63 9.02 -6.02
C ASP A 1 20.59 8.46 -5.07
N ASN A 2 20.32 9.19 -3.97
CA ASN A 2 19.37 8.79 -2.93
C ASN A 2 17.99 9.42 -3.20
N THR A 3 16.95 8.58 -3.27
CA THR A 3 15.56 9.01 -3.53
C THR A 3 15.07 10.11 -2.58
N ILE A 4 15.56 10.12 -1.33
CA ILE A 4 15.23 11.16 -0.33
C ILE A 4 15.77 12.52 -0.76
N LEU A 5 17.07 12.60 -1.10
CA LEU A 5 17.70 13.87 -1.51
C LEU A 5 17.02 14.46 -2.74
N ARG A 6 16.68 13.62 -3.74
CA ARG A 6 15.97 14.07 -4.94
C ARG A 6 14.61 14.68 -4.62
N ARG A 7 13.87 14.11 -3.66
CA ARG A 7 12.54 14.61 -3.25
C ARG A 7 12.65 15.90 -2.44
N ILE A 8 13.65 16.02 -1.57
CA ILE A 8 13.98 17.28 -0.88
C ILE A 8 14.33 18.37 -1.90
N GLN A 9 15.23 18.08 -2.85
CA GLN A 9 15.63 19.02 -3.90
C GLN A 9 14.45 19.44 -4.77
N ARG A 10 13.55 18.52 -5.13
CA ARG A 10 12.32 18.86 -5.85
C ARG A 10 11.46 19.83 -5.05
N ARG A 11 11.32 19.63 -3.74
CA ARG A 11 10.55 20.53 -2.87
C ARG A 11 11.16 21.93 -2.80
N MET A 12 12.49 21.98 -2.65
CA MET A 12 13.28 23.20 -2.71
C MET A 12 13.03 23.97 -4.02
N GLN A 13 13.03 23.27 -5.17
CA GLN A 13 12.72 23.86 -6.48
C GLN A 13 11.29 24.40 -6.58
N VAL A 14 10.29 23.69 -6.03
CA VAL A 14 8.89 24.17 -6.00
C VAL A 14 8.76 25.47 -5.21
N LEU A 15 9.52 25.60 -4.12
CA LEU A 15 9.55 26.81 -3.30
C LEU A 15 10.54 27.88 -3.80
N GLN A 16 11.29 27.60 -4.87
CA GLN A 16 12.35 28.46 -5.40
C GLN A 16 13.42 28.82 -4.35
N ILE A 17 13.82 27.84 -3.54
CA ILE A 17 14.86 27.97 -2.52
C ILE A 17 16.04 27.10 -2.92
N ASP A 18 17.16 27.72 -3.27
CA ASP A 18 18.38 27.00 -3.69
C ASP A 18 19.35 26.74 -2.52
N ASP A 19 19.14 27.37 -1.38
CA ASP A 19 19.95 27.21 -0.17
C ASP A 19 19.29 26.25 0.85
N PRO A 20 19.95 25.13 1.22
CA PRO A 20 19.41 24.18 2.20
C PRO A 20 19.14 24.79 3.58
N ILE A 21 19.93 25.80 4.01
CA ILE A 21 19.73 26.45 5.31
C ILE A 21 18.44 27.28 5.28
N ALA A 22 18.24 28.11 4.24
CA ALA A 22 17.00 28.84 4.04
C ALA A 22 15.77 27.91 3.92
N PHE A 23 15.92 26.74 3.30
CA PHE A 23 14.85 25.74 3.23
C PHE A 23 14.53 25.17 4.62
N TYR A 24 15.54 24.87 5.42
CA TYR A 24 15.34 24.43 6.81
C TYR A 24 14.62 25.49 7.65
N GLU A 25 15.03 26.76 7.58
CA GLU A 25 14.36 27.85 8.30
C GLU A 25 12.89 27.97 7.88
N ARG A 26 12.61 27.84 6.58
CA ARG A 26 11.23 27.79 6.05
C ARG A 26 10.42 26.63 6.63
N LEU A 27 10.99 25.42 6.70
CA LEU A 27 10.31 24.27 7.31
C LEU A 27 10.04 24.49 8.80
N ARG A 28 10.95 25.16 9.51
CA ARG A 28 10.81 25.45 10.93
C ARG A 28 9.69 26.47 11.19
N ASP A 29 9.59 27.49 10.36
CA ASP A 29 8.66 28.60 10.55
C ASP A 29 7.26 28.31 9.96
N GLU A 30 7.15 27.40 8.98
CA GLU A 30 5.89 27.00 8.34
C GLU A 30 5.61 25.49 8.47
N PRO A 31 4.88 25.04 9.50
CA PRO A 31 4.59 23.62 9.72
C PRO A 31 3.93 22.90 8.54
N GLN A 32 3.11 23.61 7.75
CA GLN A 32 2.48 23.06 6.54
C GLN A 32 3.50 22.60 5.48
N GLN A 33 4.68 23.24 5.42
CA GLN A 33 5.74 22.81 4.50
C GLN A 33 6.37 21.47 4.91
N VAL A 34 6.36 21.16 6.21
CA VAL A 34 6.80 19.86 6.73
C VAL A 34 5.82 18.77 6.27
N ASP A 35 4.52 19.00 6.39
CA ASP A 35 3.49 18.05 5.95
C ASP A 35 3.58 17.77 4.45
N LEU A 36 3.82 18.82 3.66
CA LEU A 36 3.95 18.69 2.21
C LEU A 36 5.25 18.00 1.81
N LEU A 37 6.37 18.30 2.49
CA LEU A 37 7.62 17.57 2.29
C LEU A 37 7.46 16.10 2.66
N PHE A 38 6.79 15.80 3.78
CA PHE A 38 6.48 14.44 4.20
C PHE A 38 5.71 13.69 3.11
N GLN A 39 4.65 14.29 2.56
CA GLN A 39 3.90 13.72 1.43
C GLN A 39 4.78 13.50 0.19
N ASP A 40 5.65 14.46 -0.12
CA ASP A 40 6.61 14.33 -1.22
C ASP A 40 7.63 13.21 -0.99
N LEU A 41 7.88 12.78 0.25
CA LEU A 41 8.74 11.65 0.58
C LEU A 41 8.05 10.29 0.39
N LEU A 42 6.72 10.23 0.49
CA LEU A 42 5.96 9.00 0.31
C LEU A 42 5.98 8.57 -1.17
N ILE A 43 6.11 7.26 -1.39
CA ILE A 43 6.15 6.65 -2.73
C ILE A 43 4.97 5.69 -2.85
N GLY A 44 3.79 6.24 -3.14
CA GLY A 44 2.55 5.46 -3.27
C GLY A 44 2.31 4.82 -4.64
N VAL A 45 3.35 4.51 -5.42
CA VAL A 45 3.15 3.86 -6.72
C VAL A 45 2.85 2.38 -6.49
N THR A 46 1.68 1.93 -6.92
CA THR A 46 1.22 0.54 -6.86
C THR A 46 0.39 0.20 -8.10
N SER A 47 0.10 -1.09 -8.30
CA SER A 47 -0.75 -1.60 -9.39
C SER A 47 -1.30 -2.97 -9.00
N PHE A 48 -2.39 -3.39 -9.64
CA PHE A 48 -2.90 -4.76 -9.46
C PHE A 48 -1.83 -5.77 -9.88
N PHE A 49 -1.67 -6.82 -9.07
CA PHE A 49 -0.74 -7.93 -9.33
C PHE A 49 0.69 -7.46 -9.68
N ARG A 50 1.17 -6.39 -9.02
CA ARG A 50 2.40 -5.67 -9.38
C ARG A 50 3.64 -6.55 -9.56
N ASP A 51 3.85 -7.49 -8.65
CA ASP A 51 4.92 -8.50 -8.76
C ASP A 51 4.29 -9.83 -9.18
N GLU A 52 4.17 -10.03 -10.48
CA GLU A 52 3.56 -11.22 -11.07
C GLU A 52 4.18 -12.52 -10.51
N HIS A 53 5.49 -12.54 -10.30
CA HIS A 53 6.17 -13.71 -9.77
C HIS A 53 5.79 -14.00 -8.31
N ALA A 54 5.70 -12.97 -7.47
CA ALA A 54 5.25 -13.12 -6.09
C ALA A 54 3.80 -13.60 -6.03
N PHE A 55 2.92 -13.06 -6.87
CA PHE A 55 1.52 -13.48 -6.95
C PHE A 55 1.34 -14.90 -7.49
N ASP A 56 2.14 -15.33 -8.48
CA ASP A 56 2.18 -16.73 -8.95
C ASP A 56 2.56 -17.69 -7.82
N VAL A 57 3.55 -17.33 -7.00
CA VAL A 57 3.96 -18.13 -5.84
C VAL A 57 2.84 -18.18 -4.80
N LEU A 58 2.18 -17.06 -4.52
CA LEU A 58 1.03 -17.02 -3.61
C LEU A 58 -0.09 -17.94 -4.09
N GLU A 59 -0.48 -17.84 -5.36
CA GLU A 59 -1.55 -18.63 -5.96
C GLU A 59 -1.24 -20.14 -5.92
N ARG A 60 -0.04 -20.54 -6.31
CA ARG A 60 0.26 -21.95 -6.53
C ARG A 60 0.70 -22.68 -5.27
N LEU A 61 1.42 -22.00 -4.38
CA LEU A 61 2.13 -22.66 -3.28
C LEU A 61 1.58 -22.31 -1.91
N VAL A 62 1.01 -21.12 -1.73
CA VAL A 62 0.59 -20.62 -0.42
C VAL A 62 -0.91 -20.75 -0.23
N ILE A 63 -1.70 -20.14 -1.11
CA ILE A 63 -3.15 -19.99 -0.93
C ILE A 63 -3.91 -21.32 -0.87
N PRO A 64 -3.64 -22.33 -1.73
CA PRO A 64 -4.35 -23.61 -1.66
C PRO A 64 -4.20 -24.27 -0.29
N ARG A 65 -3.01 -24.16 0.31
CA ARG A 65 -2.71 -24.70 1.66
C ARG A 65 -3.46 -23.98 2.77
N LEU A 66 -3.84 -22.71 2.57
CA LEU A 66 -4.65 -21.96 3.54
C LEU A 66 -6.07 -22.54 3.66
N PHE A 67 -6.56 -23.23 2.63
CA PHE A 67 -7.89 -23.84 2.61
C PHE A 67 -7.90 -25.32 3.02
N GLU A 68 -6.73 -25.98 3.10
CA GLU A 68 -6.63 -27.38 3.48
C GLU A 68 -7.14 -27.61 4.91
N ASN A 69 -8.03 -28.59 5.09
CA ASN A 69 -8.58 -29.03 6.38
C ASN A 69 -9.26 -27.93 7.22
N ARG A 70 -9.59 -26.78 6.63
CA ARG A 70 -10.27 -25.70 7.34
C ARG A 70 -11.72 -26.02 7.61
N LYS A 71 -12.19 -25.63 8.79
CA LYS A 71 -13.61 -25.64 9.12
C LYS A 71 -14.30 -24.40 8.55
N PRO A 72 -15.62 -24.47 8.24
CA PRO A 72 -16.36 -23.33 7.67
C PRO A 72 -16.33 -22.04 8.51
N ASP A 73 -16.15 -22.14 9.82
CA ASP A 73 -16.14 -21.02 10.77
C ASP A 73 -14.76 -20.36 10.95
N GLU A 74 -13.69 -21.00 10.49
CA GLU A 74 -12.34 -20.48 10.67
C GLU A 74 -12.06 -19.32 9.69
N THR A 75 -11.56 -18.19 10.20
CA THR A 75 -11.21 -17.01 9.40
C THR A 75 -9.78 -17.08 8.84
N ILE A 76 -9.58 -16.82 7.55
CA ILE A 76 -8.25 -16.54 6.99
C ILE A 76 -7.97 -15.06 7.18
N ARG A 77 -6.86 -14.75 7.86
CA ARG A 77 -6.44 -13.38 8.15
C ARG A 77 -5.19 -13.04 7.36
N VAL A 78 -5.23 -11.91 6.65
CA VAL A 78 -4.09 -11.39 5.89
C VAL A 78 -3.80 -9.96 6.32
N TRP A 79 -2.53 -9.58 6.36
CA TRP A 79 -2.10 -8.21 6.57
C TRP A 79 -1.25 -7.75 5.37
N VAL A 80 -1.61 -6.58 4.84
CA VAL A 80 -0.96 -5.89 3.72
C VAL A 80 -0.41 -4.55 4.26
N PRO A 81 0.85 -4.52 4.72
CA PRO A 81 1.49 -3.30 5.19
C PRO A 81 2.04 -2.46 4.02
N GLY A 82 1.76 -1.16 4.03
CA GLY A 82 2.11 -0.26 2.92
C GLY A 82 1.22 -0.49 1.70
N CYS A 83 -0.10 -0.56 1.89
CA CYS A 83 -1.03 -0.93 0.82
C CYS A 83 -1.24 0.16 -0.25
N ALA A 84 -0.69 1.36 -0.05
CA ALA A 84 -0.87 2.53 -0.91
C ALA A 84 -2.35 2.74 -1.24
N THR A 85 -2.68 2.87 -2.53
CA THR A 85 -4.04 3.09 -3.01
C THR A 85 -4.90 1.82 -3.02
N GLY A 86 -4.41 0.68 -2.51
CA GLY A 86 -5.21 -0.51 -2.19
C GLY A 86 -5.10 -1.68 -3.18
N GLU A 87 -4.48 -1.49 -4.35
CA GLU A 87 -4.44 -2.47 -5.44
C GLU A 87 -3.88 -3.82 -5.00
N GLU A 88 -2.82 -3.85 -4.18
CA GLU A 88 -2.24 -5.10 -3.67
C GLU A 88 -3.21 -5.85 -2.74
N ALA A 89 -3.88 -5.11 -1.84
CA ALA A 89 -4.86 -5.69 -0.93
C ALA A 89 -6.05 -6.29 -1.69
N TYR A 90 -6.50 -5.60 -2.74
CA TYR A 90 -7.54 -6.12 -3.62
C TYR A 90 -7.07 -7.31 -4.46
N SER A 91 -5.86 -7.29 -5.01
CA SER A 91 -5.30 -8.45 -5.72
C SER A 91 -5.25 -9.70 -4.84
N ILE A 92 -4.83 -9.56 -3.58
CA ILE A 92 -4.85 -10.68 -2.63
C ILE A 92 -6.28 -11.14 -2.33
N ALA A 93 -7.23 -10.20 -2.17
CA ALA A 93 -8.63 -10.53 -1.96
C ALA A 93 -9.25 -11.30 -3.13
N MET A 94 -8.97 -10.87 -4.37
CA MET A 94 -9.39 -11.55 -5.59
C MET A 94 -8.84 -12.97 -5.62
N LEU A 95 -7.54 -13.13 -5.39
CA LEU A 95 -6.86 -14.42 -5.45
C LEU A 95 -7.38 -15.41 -4.39
N LEU A 96 -7.59 -14.96 -3.15
CA LEU A 96 -8.18 -15.77 -2.09
C LEU A 96 -9.62 -16.18 -2.41
N LYS A 97 -10.41 -15.28 -3.00
CA LYS A 97 -11.79 -15.56 -3.36
C LYS A 97 -11.88 -16.56 -4.52
N GLU A 98 -11.02 -16.44 -5.52
CA GLU A 98 -10.95 -17.34 -6.68
C GLU A 98 -10.45 -18.74 -6.31
N SER A 99 -9.55 -18.82 -5.34
CA SER A 99 -8.99 -20.09 -4.85
C SER A 99 -9.91 -20.84 -3.87
N ALA A 100 -11.03 -20.24 -3.48
CA ALA A 100 -11.96 -20.88 -2.55
C ALA A 100 -12.58 -22.16 -3.17
N PRO A 101 -12.72 -23.27 -2.41
CA PRO A 101 -13.29 -24.50 -2.93
C PRO A 101 -14.71 -24.30 -3.50
N ARG A 102 -14.95 -24.83 -4.71
CA ARG A 102 -16.27 -24.73 -5.37
C ARG A 102 -17.36 -25.37 -4.50
N GLY A 103 -18.43 -24.63 -4.24
CA GLY A 103 -19.58 -25.11 -3.46
C GLY A 103 -19.44 -24.95 -1.95
N ALA A 104 -18.29 -24.47 -1.44
CA ALA A 104 -18.21 -24.00 -0.07
C ALA A 104 -18.99 -22.69 0.11
N ALA A 105 -19.53 -22.46 1.30
CA ALA A 105 -19.93 -21.10 1.70
C ALA A 105 -18.73 -20.16 1.50
N SER A 106 -18.98 -18.90 1.14
CA SER A 106 -17.89 -17.93 0.95
C SER A 106 -16.94 -17.97 2.14
N PRO A 107 -15.62 -18.12 1.91
CA PRO A 107 -14.70 -18.30 3.01
C PRO A 107 -14.74 -17.07 3.92
N ASN A 108 -14.61 -17.31 5.21
CA ASN A 108 -14.50 -16.22 6.17
C ASN A 108 -13.12 -15.57 6.00
N LEU A 109 -13.06 -14.42 5.34
CA LEU A 109 -11.82 -13.70 5.03
C LEU A 109 -11.77 -12.38 5.80
N GLN A 110 -10.60 -12.04 6.33
CA GLN A 110 -10.32 -10.74 6.92
C GLN A 110 -8.97 -10.23 6.44
N ILE A 111 -8.98 -9.09 5.73
CA ILE A 111 -7.78 -8.47 5.18
C ILE A 111 -7.58 -7.14 5.88
N PHE A 112 -6.46 -7.00 6.58
CA PHE A 112 -5.99 -5.75 7.14
C PHE A 112 -5.08 -5.09 6.13
N ALA A 113 -5.46 -3.93 5.62
CA ALA A 113 -4.61 -3.13 4.73
C ALA A 113 -4.27 -1.84 5.48
N THR A 114 -2.99 -1.56 5.65
CA THR A 114 -2.51 -0.42 6.45
C THR A 114 -1.50 0.39 5.66
N ASP A 115 -1.57 1.70 5.76
CA ASP A 115 -0.59 2.62 5.20
C ASP A 115 -0.42 3.81 6.13
N ILE A 116 0.69 4.53 6.00
CA ILE A 116 0.92 5.80 6.69
C ILE A 116 0.31 6.98 5.92
N ASP A 117 0.08 6.81 4.62
CA ASP A 117 -0.58 7.80 3.77
C ASP A 117 -2.11 7.69 3.88
N GLU A 118 -2.72 8.54 4.72
CA GLU A 118 -4.17 8.58 4.88
C GLU A 118 -4.90 8.87 3.56
N ARG A 119 -4.30 9.65 2.64
CA ARG A 119 -4.92 9.95 1.34
C ARG A 119 -4.96 8.72 0.45
N ALA A 120 -3.90 7.92 0.48
CA ALA A 120 -3.87 6.65 -0.24
C ALA A 120 -4.91 5.67 0.34
N LEU A 121 -5.06 5.65 1.68
CA LEU A 121 -6.10 4.87 2.35
C LEU A 121 -7.52 5.32 1.99
N GLU A 122 -7.78 6.61 1.78
CA GLU A 122 -9.08 7.10 1.29
C GLU A 122 -9.43 6.51 -0.09
N VAL A 123 -8.46 6.47 -1.01
CA VAL A 123 -8.63 5.83 -2.33
C VAL A 123 -8.86 4.33 -2.17
N ALA A 124 -8.05 3.66 -1.35
CA ALA A 124 -8.19 2.23 -1.07
C ALA A 124 -9.56 1.88 -0.50
N ARG A 125 -10.08 2.68 0.45
CA ARG A 125 -11.41 2.50 1.03
C ARG A 125 -12.52 2.72 0.01
N ALA A 126 -12.36 3.69 -0.90
CA ALA A 126 -13.33 3.94 -1.95
C ALA A 126 -13.40 2.81 -2.97
N GLY A 127 -12.26 2.17 -3.27
CA GLY A 127 -12.18 1.00 -4.15
C GLY A 127 -12.62 1.28 -5.59
N ARG A 128 -12.34 2.49 -6.10
CA ARG A 128 -12.69 2.94 -7.45
C ARG A 128 -11.42 3.18 -8.25
N TYR A 129 -11.17 2.35 -9.25
CA TYR A 129 -9.99 2.38 -10.13
C TYR A 129 -10.42 2.49 -11.59
#